data_AF-S9VVS0-F1
#
_entry.id   AF-S9VVS0-F1
#
_cell.length_a   1.000
_cell.length_b   1.000
_cell.length_c   1.000
_cell.angle_alpha   90.00
_cell.angle_beta   90.00
_cell.angle_gamma   90.00
#
_symmetry.space_group_name_H-M   'P 1'
#
loop_
_entity.id
_entity.type
_entity.pdbx_description
1 polymer ?
#
loop_
_entity_poly.entity_id
_entity_poly.type
_entity_poly.pdbx_seq_one_letter_code
_entity_poly.pdbx_strand_id
1 'polypeptide(L)'
;MANSGERRLYIYIYIHVQVFSMSATLQNENPEVKALSQLPTRAQEEEENLFLKGNEGWLWDISDELENVEKIRDAVDAQEIFDLLAKINDPEHPLTLAQLSVVKLEDIEVYDNVDGNSAVIVHITPTIPHCSMCTLIGLCIRVRLERCLPPRFHVDVKVKKGTHASELQVNKQLNDKERVAAACENEQLLNVLNSMMSTCI
;
A
#
# COMPACT_ATOMS: atom_id res chain seq x y z
N MET A 1 43.99 -37.16 7.56
CA MET A 1 43.98 -36.52 8.89
C MET A 1 43.77 -35.03 8.69
N ALA A 2 42.51 -34.59 8.56
CA ALA A 2 42.17 -33.18 8.34
C ALA A 2 42.13 -32.43 9.68
N ASN A 3 42.82 -31.30 9.72
CA ASN A 3 43.15 -30.48 10.89
C ASN A 3 41.93 -30.06 11.72
N SER A 4 42.07 -30.11 13.05
CA SER A 4 41.04 -29.73 14.02
C SER A 4 40.64 -28.25 13.97
N GLY A 5 41.42 -27.41 13.28
CA GLY A 5 41.14 -25.97 13.08
C GLY A 5 40.01 -25.68 12.09
N GLU A 6 39.87 -26.47 11.01
CA GLU A 6 38.85 -26.24 9.98
C GLU A 6 37.44 -26.61 10.46
N ARG A 7 37.32 -27.62 11.33
CA ARG A 7 36.03 -27.99 11.93
C ARG A 7 35.48 -26.91 12.86
N ARG A 8 36.35 -26.12 13.51
CA ARG A 8 35.93 -25.02 14.38
C ARG A 8 35.38 -23.83 13.57
N LEU A 9 35.96 -23.54 12.40
CA LEU A 9 35.45 -22.52 11.48
C LEU A 9 34.13 -22.95 10.83
N TYR A 10 33.99 -24.21 10.43
CA TYR A 10 32.72 -24.72 9.91
C TYR A 10 31.60 -24.69 10.94
N ILE A 11 31.87 -25.03 12.21
CA ILE A 11 30.87 -24.94 13.29
C ILE A 11 30.52 -23.47 13.58
N TYR A 12 31.48 -22.55 13.55
CA TYR A 12 31.20 -21.12 13.79
C TYR A 12 30.39 -20.51 12.65
N ILE A 13 30.67 -20.87 11.39
CA ILE A 13 29.87 -20.43 10.23
C ILE A 13 28.48 -21.09 10.27
N TYR A 14 28.36 -22.36 10.63
CA TYR A 14 27.05 -23.03 10.72
C TYR A 14 26.17 -22.48 11.86
N ILE A 15 26.77 -22.14 13.00
CA ILE A 15 26.05 -21.50 14.11
C ILE A 15 25.68 -20.05 13.73
N HIS A 16 26.55 -19.30 13.03
CA HIS A 16 26.22 -17.94 12.62
C HIS A 16 25.17 -17.87 11.50
N VAL A 17 25.09 -18.91 10.64
CA VAL A 17 24.06 -19.04 9.60
C VAL A 17 22.74 -19.57 10.18
N GLN A 18 22.76 -20.44 11.19
CA GLN A 18 21.54 -20.90 11.86
C GLN A 18 20.93 -19.87 12.83
N VAL A 19 21.70 -18.89 13.32
CA VAL A 19 21.15 -17.77 14.12
C VAL A 19 20.54 -16.68 13.22
N PHE A 20 20.73 -16.74 11.89
CA PHE A 20 20.09 -15.84 10.91
C PHE A 20 18.77 -16.41 10.34
N SER A 21 18.25 -17.49 10.92
CA SER A 21 16.91 -18.03 10.65
C SER A 21 16.04 -17.94 11.91
N MET A 22 16.04 -16.77 12.54
CA MET A 22 14.94 -16.42 13.44
C MET A 22 13.81 -15.93 12.54
N SER A 23 12.91 -16.85 12.20
CA SER A 23 11.58 -16.53 11.71
C SER A 23 10.98 -15.52 12.68
N ALA A 24 11.01 -14.23 12.32
CA ALA A 24 10.36 -13.18 13.08
C ALA A 24 8.87 -13.50 13.06
N THR A 25 8.37 -14.05 14.16
CA THR A 25 6.94 -14.26 14.36
C THR A 25 6.25 -12.92 14.18
N LEU A 26 5.39 -12.83 13.16
CA LEU A 26 4.52 -11.69 12.93
C LEU A 26 3.72 -11.46 14.21
N GLN A 27 4.08 -10.43 14.97
CA GLN A 27 3.35 -9.97 16.14
C GLN A 27 2.61 -8.69 15.77
N ASN A 28 1.63 -8.83 14.89
CA ASN A 28 0.53 -7.87 14.79
C ASN A 28 -0.67 -8.44 15.57
N GLU A 29 -1.62 -7.59 15.96
CA GLU A 29 -2.90 -8.06 16.50
C GLU A 29 -3.81 -8.73 15.42
N ASN A 30 -3.25 -9.17 14.28
CA ASN A 30 -3.96 -9.97 13.29
C ASN A 30 -3.04 -11.02 12.60
N PRO A 31 -2.79 -12.17 13.25
CA PRO A 31 -1.78 -13.16 12.85
C PRO A 31 -2.09 -13.92 11.55
N GLU A 32 -3.13 -13.57 10.81
CA GLU A 32 -3.54 -14.27 9.59
C GLU A 32 -3.16 -13.49 8.33
N VAL A 33 -2.19 -14.01 7.58
CA VAL A 33 -1.94 -13.60 6.20
C VAL A 33 -3.21 -13.84 5.39
N LYS A 34 -3.77 -12.78 4.81
CA LYS A 34 -5.00 -12.89 4.02
C LYS A 34 -4.71 -13.56 2.68
N ALA A 35 -5.58 -14.50 2.28
CA ALA A 35 -5.59 -15.00 0.91
C ALA A 35 -6.03 -13.89 -0.05
N LEU A 36 -5.58 -13.92 -1.31
CA LEU A 36 -5.99 -12.93 -2.32
C LEU A 36 -7.52 -12.87 -2.49
N SER A 37 -8.21 -13.99 -2.34
CA SER A 37 -9.68 -14.08 -2.41
C SER A 37 -10.41 -13.44 -1.23
N GLN A 38 -9.71 -13.10 -0.14
CA GLN A 38 -10.27 -12.47 1.06
C GLN A 38 -10.08 -10.94 1.03
N LEU A 39 -9.45 -10.40 -0.01
CA LEU A 39 -9.29 -8.97 -0.18
C LEU A 39 -10.60 -8.36 -0.70
N PRO A 40 -11.00 -7.17 -0.21
CA PRO A 40 -12.17 -6.47 -0.74
C PRO A 40 -11.95 -6.22 -2.23
N THR A 41 -12.89 -6.69 -3.05
CA THR A 41 -12.85 -6.55 -4.51
C THR A 41 -14.06 -5.73 -4.92
N ARG A 42 -13.90 -4.85 -5.92
CA ARG A 42 -15.03 -4.12 -6.52
C ARG A 42 -16.05 -5.14 -7.05
N ALA A 43 -17.28 -5.09 -6.54
CA ALA A 43 -18.35 -5.97 -7.02
C ALA A 43 -18.61 -5.65 -8.51
N GLN A 44 -18.53 -6.65 -9.38
CA GLN A 44 -18.86 -6.52 -10.82
C GLN A 44 -20.38 -6.43 -11.08
N GLU A 45 -21.16 -5.94 -10.11
CA GLU A 45 -22.62 -6.03 -10.12
C GLU A 45 -23.31 -4.98 -11.02
N GLU A 46 -22.57 -3.98 -11.51
CA GLU A 46 -23.16 -2.87 -12.27
C GLU A 46 -23.15 -3.08 -13.80
N GLU A 47 -22.16 -3.78 -14.37
CA GLU A 47 -22.08 -3.99 -15.82
C GLU A 47 -23.06 -5.07 -16.34
N GLU A 48 -23.25 -6.17 -15.60
CA GLU A 48 -24.18 -7.23 -16.02
C GLU A 48 -25.65 -6.79 -15.97
N ASN A 49 -26.00 -5.91 -15.03
CA ASN A 49 -27.38 -5.40 -14.88
C ASN A 49 -27.77 -4.36 -15.95
N LEU A 50 -26.80 -3.72 -16.60
CA LEU A 50 -27.06 -2.81 -17.72
C LEU A 50 -27.28 -3.58 -19.03
N PHE A 51 -26.57 -4.69 -19.24
CA PHE A 51 -26.67 -5.50 -20.47
C PHE A 51 -27.92 -6.38 -20.51
N LEU A 52 -28.43 -6.82 -19.34
CA LEU A 52 -29.60 -7.72 -19.26
C LEU A 52 -30.96 -6.99 -19.22
N LYS A 53 -30.99 -5.66 -19.13
CA LYS A 53 -32.21 -4.84 -19.33
C LYS A 53 -32.36 -4.37 -20.79
N GLY A 54 -32.04 -5.24 -21.73
CA GLY A 54 -32.36 -5.06 -23.15
C GLY A 54 -33.87 -5.15 -23.40
N ASN A 55 -34.57 -4.04 -23.17
CA ASN A 55 -35.87 -3.80 -23.81
C ASN A 55 -35.59 -2.90 -25.02
N GLU A 56 -35.86 -3.43 -26.20
CA GLU A 56 -35.59 -2.91 -27.55
C GLU A 56 -36.38 -1.64 -27.94
N GLY A 57 -36.48 -0.68 -27.01
CA GLY A 57 -37.14 0.62 -27.19
C GLY A 57 -36.30 1.84 -26.81
N TRP A 58 -35.06 1.68 -26.35
CA TRP A 58 -34.25 2.77 -25.78
C TRP A 58 -33.26 3.45 -26.74
N LEU A 59 -33.25 3.11 -28.03
CA LEU A 59 -32.16 3.53 -28.93
C LEU A 59 -32.36 4.86 -29.66
N TRP A 60 -33.52 5.52 -29.55
CA TRP A 60 -33.80 6.76 -30.31
C TRP A 60 -34.05 8.02 -29.45
N ASP A 61 -34.16 7.89 -28.12
CA ASP A 61 -34.35 9.05 -27.22
C ASP A 61 -33.05 9.50 -26.51
N ILE A 62 -31.94 8.80 -26.73
CA ILE A 62 -30.64 9.08 -26.06
C ILE A 62 -29.83 10.17 -26.78
N SER A 63 -30.22 10.61 -27.99
CA SER A 63 -29.46 11.64 -28.70
C SER A 63 -29.48 13.01 -28.01
N ASP A 64 -30.58 13.35 -27.31
CA ASP A 64 -30.75 14.66 -26.66
C ASP A 64 -30.28 14.67 -25.19
N GLU A 65 -30.23 13.52 -24.51
CA GLU A 65 -29.68 13.41 -23.14
C GLU A 65 -28.15 13.29 -23.10
N LEU A 66 -27.51 12.89 -24.21
CA LEU A 66 -26.05 12.81 -24.32
C LEU A 66 -25.35 14.18 -24.42
N GLU A 67 -26.07 15.25 -24.79
CA GLU A 67 -25.49 16.61 -24.83
C GLU A 67 -25.32 17.23 -23.43
N ASN A 68 -26.01 16.70 -22.41
CA ASN A 68 -25.89 17.13 -21.00
C ASN A 68 -24.98 16.23 -20.15
N VAL A 69 -24.19 15.36 -20.77
CA VAL A 69 -23.06 14.68 -20.12
C VAL A 69 -21.91 15.69 -19.97
N GLU A 70 -22.15 16.79 -19.27
CA GLU A 70 -21.09 17.56 -18.65
C GLU A 70 -20.32 16.60 -17.75
N LYS A 71 -19.18 16.10 -18.24
CA LYS A 71 -18.13 15.35 -17.51
C LYS A 71 -18.46 15.14 -16.03
N ILE A 72 -19.29 14.16 -15.71
CA ILE A 72 -19.43 13.69 -14.34
C ILE A 72 -18.05 13.14 -14.02
N ARG A 73 -17.29 13.91 -13.25
CA ARG A 73 -15.93 13.54 -12.90
C ARG A 73 -16.06 12.31 -12.01
N ASP A 74 -15.49 11.20 -12.46
CA ASP A 74 -15.33 10.00 -11.62
C ASP A 74 -14.51 10.41 -10.39
N ALA A 75 -15.20 10.45 -9.25
CA ALA A 75 -14.59 10.79 -7.98
C ALA A 75 -13.71 9.63 -7.53
N VAL A 76 -12.54 9.94 -7.00
CA VAL A 76 -11.65 8.90 -6.45
C VAL A 76 -12.28 8.37 -5.16
N ASP A 77 -12.45 7.06 -5.09
CA ASP A 77 -13.02 6.38 -3.92
C ASP A 77 -11.94 5.65 -3.11
N ALA A 78 -12.30 5.20 -1.89
CA ALA A 78 -11.38 4.48 -1.02
C ALA A 78 -10.95 3.12 -1.58
N GLN A 79 -11.78 2.49 -2.41
CA GLN A 79 -11.47 1.20 -3.03
C GLN A 79 -10.39 1.35 -4.10
N GLU A 80 -10.44 2.39 -4.91
CA GLU A 80 -9.41 2.73 -5.89
C GLU A 80 -8.06 2.95 -5.21
N ILE A 81 -8.04 3.71 -4.11
CA ILE A 81 -6.83 3.88 -3.29
C ILE A 81 -6.35 2.54 -2.73
N PHE A 82 -7.26 1.71 -2.22
CA PHE A 82 -6.90 0.39 -1.71
C PHE A 82 -6.27 -0.48 -2.80
N ASP A 83 -6.85 -0.54 -4.00
CA ASP A 83 -6.37 -1.37 -5.11
C ASP A 83 -4.97 -0.92 -5.60
N LEU A 84 -4.70 0.39 -5.56
CA LEU A 84 -3.37 0.95 -5.86
C LEU A 84 -2.31 0.52 -4.84
N LEU A 85 -2.68 0.42 -3.55
CA LEU A 85 -1.77 0.09 -2.46
C LEU A 85 -1.65 -1.41 -2.22
N ALA A 86 -2.70 -2.17 -2.52
CA ALA A 86 -2.80 -3.59 -2.23
C ALA A 86 -1.75 -4.43 -2.95
N LYS A 87 -1.25 -3.96 -4.11
CA LYS A 87 -0.25 -4.67 -4.92
C LYS A 87 1.20 -4.37 -4.53
N ILE A 88 1.44 -3.42 -3.62
CA ILE A 88 2.79 -3.07 -3.16
C ILE A 88 3.35 -4.25 -2.36
N ASN A 89 4.59 -4.63 -2.65
CA ASN A 89 5.30 -5.67 -1.90
C ASN A 89 5.96 -5.10 -0.65
N ASP A 90 6.00 -5.93 0.38
CA ASP A 90 6.79 -5.68 1.58
C ASP A 90 8.31 -5.76 1.27
N PRO A 91 9.16 -4.92 1.88
CA PRO A 91 10.60 -4.94 1.61
C PRO A 91 11.33 -6.15 2.22
N GLU A 92 10.73 -6.82 3.21
CA GLU A 92 11.33 -7.97 3.92
C GLU A 92 10.68 -9.30 3.54
N HIS A 93 9.42 -9.28 3.09
CA HIS A 93 8.64 -10.47 2.78
C HIS A 93 8.16 -10.53 1.32
N PRO A 94 8.07 -11.73 0.71
CA PRO A 94 7.52 -11.91 -0.64
C PRO A 94 5.97 -11.86 -0.63
N LEU A 95 5.40 -10.92 0.11
CA LEU A 95 3.96 -10.74 0.31
C LEU A 95 3.61 -9.27 0.10
N THR A 96 2.37 -9.03 -0.28
CA THR A 96 1.86 -7.66 -0.45
C THR A 96 1.41 -7.04 0.86
N LEU A 97 1.38 -5.71 0.91
CA LEU A 97 0.91 -4.96 2.08
C LEU A 97 -0.54 -5.29 2.45
N ALA A 98 -1.40 -5.61 1.47
CA ALA A 98 -2.77 -6.03 1.72
C ALA A 98 -2.83 -7.44 2.35
N GLN A 99 -2.02 -8.39 1.87
CA GLN A 99 -1.94 -9.74 2.45
C GLN A 99 -1.45 -9.72 3.90
N LEU A 100 -0.51 -8.81 4.21
CA LEU A 100 0.01 -8.60 5.56
C LEU A 100 -0.92 -7.74 6.45
N SER A 101 -2.07 -7.31 5.93
CA SER A 101 -2.99 -6.40 6.62
C SER A 101 -2.34 -5.09 7.09
N VAL A 102 -1.26 -4.66 6.40
CA VAL A 102 -0.58 -3.39 6.66
C VAL A 102 -1.42 -2.22 6.19
N VAL A 103 -2.13 -2.42 5.08
CA VAL A 103 -3.13 -1.50 4.53
C VAL A 103 -4.49 -2.21 4.56
N LYS A 104 -5.53 -1.49 5.00
CA LYS A 104 -6.91 -1.98 5.02
C LYS A 104 -7.84 -0.93 4.43
N LEU A 105 -8.94 -1.37 3.81
CA LEU A 105 -9.93 -0.46 3.23
C LEU A 105 -10.56 0.47 4.28
N GLU A 106 -10.83 -0.05 5.48
CA GLU A 106 -11.40 0.71 6.61
C GLU A 106 -10.47 1.83 7.13
N ASP A 107 -9.18 1.74 6.82
CA ASP A 107 -8.14 2.64 7.29
C ASP A 107 -7.77 3.72 6.25
N ILE A 108 -8.53 3.79 5.14
CA ILE A 108 -8.36 4.75 4.05
C ILE A 108 -9.51 5.76 4.07
N GLU A 109 -9.16 7.04 4.17
CA GLU A 109 -10.11 8.15 4.08
C GLU A 109 -9.81 8.97 2.83
N VAL A 110 -10.82 9.16 1.99
CA VAL A 110 -10.71 9.97 0.76
C VAL A 110 -11.70 11.12 0.84
N TYR A 111 -11.17 12.33 0.67
CA TYR A 111 -11.94 13.56 0.57
C TYR A 111 -11.71 14.10 -0.83
N ASP A 112 -12.67 13.94 -1.75
CA ASP A 112 -12.57 14.52 -3.08
C ASP A 112 -13.51 15.73 -3.22
N ASN A 113 -12.95 16.92 -3.00
CA ASN A 113 -13.70 18.17 -3.07
C ASN A 113 -13.48 18.85 -4.43
N VAL A 114 -14.58 19.30 -5.06
CA VAL A 114 -14.55 20.03 -6.34
C VAL A 114 -13.79 21.36 -6.21
N ASP A 115 -13.79 21.95 -5.01
CA ASP A 115 -13.20 23.25 -4.68
C ASP A 115 -11.66 23.22 -4.52
N GLY A 116 -11.00 22.08 -4.77
CA GLY A 116 -9.54 21.96 -4.78
C GLY A 116 -8.90 21.53 -3.46
N ASN A 117 -9.69 21.27 -2.41
CA ASN A 117 -9.22 20.72 -1.14
C ASN A 117 -9.38 19.19 -1.09
N SER A 118 -8.83 18.48 -2.09
CA SER A 118 -8.89 17.02 -2.09
C SER A 118 -7.74 16.44 -1.26
N ALA A 119 -8.02 15.44 -0.42
CA ALA A 119 -7.03 14.81 0.46
C ALA A 119 -7.26 13.31 0.54
N VAL A 120 -6.17 12.56 0.67
CA VAL A 120 -6.19 11.12 0.94
C VAL A 120 -5.38 10.88 2.21
N ILE A 121 -6.01 10.27 3.21
CA ILE A 121 -5.39 9.91 4.48
C ILE A 121 -5.36 8.38 4.56
N VAL A 122 -4.16 7.81 4.69
CA VAL A 122 -3.98 6.36 4.82
C VAL A 122 -3.39 6.03 6.18
N HIS A 123 -4.09 5.21 6.95
CA HIS A 123 -3.59 4.65 8.20
C HIS A 123 -2.93 3.29 7.96
N ILE A 124 -1.66 3.17 8.30
CA ILE A 124 -0.89 1.93 8.17
C ILE A 124 -0.75 1.23 9.51
N THR A 125 -0.84 -0.09 9.50
CA THR A 125 -0.62 -0.94 10.67
C THR A 125 0.65 -1.76 10.43
N PRO A 126 1.79 -1.43 11.07
CA PRO A 126 3.02 -2.18 10.87
C PRO A 126 2.86 -3.63 11.35
N THR A 127 3.60 -4.55 10.72
CA THR A 127 3.59 -5.98 11.03
C THR A 127 4.14 -6.31 12.41
N ILE A 128 5.00 -5.44 12.95
CA ILE A 128 5.56 -5.54 14.31
C ILE A 128 5.72 -4.14 14.95
N PRO A 129 5.55 -4.02 16.28
CA PRO A 129 5.57 -2.73 16.99
C PRO A 129 6.93 -2.02 17.01
N HIS A 130 8.00 -2.71 16.62
CA HIS A 130 9.38 -2.17 16.53
C HIS A 130 9.91 -2.18 15.10
N CYS A 131 9.03 -2.21 14.10
CA CYS A 131 9.42 -2.28 12.69
C CYS A 131 10.24 -1.03 12.29
N SER A 132 11.50 -1.21 11.91
CA SER A 132 12.35 -0.17 11.33
C SER A 132 11.92 0.18 9.90
N MET A 133 11.23 -0.73 9.21
CA MET A 133 10.71 -0.55 7.85
C MET A 133 9.38 0.20 7.79
N CYS A 134 8.79 0.56 8.93
CA CYS A 134 7.52 1.30 8.97
C CYS A 134 7.61 2.65 8.22
N THR A 135 8.72 3.39 8.40
CA THR A 135 8.97 4.63 7.65
C THR A 135 9.14 4.37 6.15
N LEU A 136 9.81 3.27 5.77
CA LEU A 136 10.03 2.92 4.37
C LEU A 136 8.72 2.52 3.67
N ILE A 137 7.88 1.73 4.34
CA ILE A 137 6.54 1.37 3.86
C ILE A 137 5.69 2.63 3.70
N GLY A 138 5.66 3.51 4.71
CA GLY A 138 4.93 4.78 4.64
C GLY A 138 5.41 5.69 3.51
N LEU A 139 6.73 5.77 3.30
CA LEU A 139 7.32 6.50 2.18
C LEU A 139 6.90 5.91 0.82
N CYS A 140 6.91 4.58 0.70
CA CYS A 140 6.49 3.88 -0.52
C CYS A 140 5.02 4.16 -0.87
N ILE A 141 4.12 4.06 0.11
CA ILE A 141 2.70 4.38 -0.04
C ILE A 141 2.53 5.82 -0.51
N ARG A 142 3.22 6.76 0.14
CA ARG A 142 3.17 8.17 -0.21
C ARG A 142 3.61 8.42 -1.65
N VAL A 143 4.78 7.89 -2.04
CA VAL A 143 5.33 8.03 -3.40
C VAL A 143 4.41 7.36 -4.44
N ARG A 144 3.84 6.19 -4.14
CA ARG A 144 2.92 5.51 -5.05
C ARG A 144 1.67 6.36 -5.30
N LEU A 145 1.05 6.89 -4.25
CA LEU A 145 -0.15 7.74 -4.38
C LEU A 145 0.16 9.06 -5.07
N GLU A 146 1.27 9.72 -4.75
CA GLU A 146 1.70 10.96 -5.42
C GLU A 146 1.98 10.73 -6.93
N ARG A 147 2.40 9.52 -7.34
CA ARG A 147 2.60 9.15 -8.75
C ARG A 147 1.31 8.77 -9.49
N CYS A 148 0.31 8.23 -8.79
CA CYS A 148 -0.92 7.72 -9.41
C CYS A 148 -2.07 8.72 -9.36
N LEU A 149 -2.12 9.57 -8.34
CA LEU A 149 -3.20 10.52 -8.15
C LEU A 149 -2.89 11.86 -8.83
N PRO A 150 -3.93 12.59 -9.29
CA PRO A 150 -3.76 13.96 -9.77
C PRO A 150 -3.16 14.86 -8.68
N PRO A 151 -2.29 15.83 -9.03
CA PRO A 151 -1.53 16.65 -8.07
C PRO A 151 -2.39 17.57 -7.18
N ARG A 152 -3.71 17.59 -7.39
CA ARG A 152 -4.69 18.24 -6.51
C ARG A 152 -4.87 17.54 -5.16
N PHE A 153 -4.53 16.26 -5.07
CA PHE A 153 -4.69 15.49 -3.85
C PHE A 153 -3.52 15.71 -2.90
N HIS A 154 -3.83 16.11 -1.67
CA HIS A 154 -2.86 16.06 -0.58
C HIS A 154 -2.83 14.65 0.03
N VAL A 155 -1.70 13.97 -0.12
CA VAL A 155 -1.48 12.63 0.45
C VAL A 155 -0.87 12.74 1.84
N ASP A 156 -1.54 12.14 2.83
CA ASP A 156 -1.09 12.05 4.22
C ASP A 156 -1.07 10.57 4.64
N VAL A 157 0.06 10.11 5.18
CA VAL A 157 0.27 8.72 5.60
C VAL A 157 0.62 8.69 7.06
N LYS A 158 -0.17 7.96 7.85
CA LYS A 158 -0.04 7.90 9.31
C LYS A 158 0.00 6.47 9.78
N VAL A 159 0.80 6.21 10.81
CA VAL A 159 0.74 4.97 11.57
C VAL A 159 -0.50 4.98 12.47
N LYS A 160 -1.24 3.88 12.49
CA LYS A 160 -2.43 3.70 13.32
C LYS A 160 -2.05 3.76 14.80
N LYS A 161 -2.84 4.50 15.59
CA LYS A 161 -2.54 4.75 17.01
C LYS A 161 -2.43 3.44 17.79
N GLY A 162 -1.39 3.34 18.61
CA GLY A 162 -1.12 2.18 19.48
C GLY A 162 -0.48 0.99 18.78
N THR A 163 -0.17 1.07 17.48
CA THR A 163 0.36 -0.06 16.71
C THR A 163 1.89 -0.07 16.57
N HIS A 164 2.56 1.04 16.91
CA HIS A 164 4.02 1.16 16.84
C HIS A 164 4.59 1.94 18.02
N ALA A 165 5.70 1.48 18.58
CA ALA A 165 6.32 2.08 19.75
C ALA A 165 6.85 3.52 19.49
N SER A 166 7.12 3.86 18.25
CA SER A 166 7.63 5.17 17.83
C SER A 166 6.72 5.86 16.82
N GLU A 167 5.40 5.60 16.90
CA GLU A 167 4.39 6.13 15.97
C GLU A 167 4.51 7.64 15.73
N LEU A 168 4.74 8.44 16.78
CA LEU A 168 4.82 9.90 16.69
C LEU A 168 6.06 10.35 15.90
N GLN A 169 7.17 9.64 16.08
CA GLN A 169 8.41 9.94 15.37
C GLN A 169 8.29 9.57 13.90
N VAL A 170 7.72 8.40 13.59
CA VAL A 170 7.47 7.95 12.21
C VAL A 170 6.52 8.92 11.51
N ASN A 171 5.39 9.26 12.13
CA ASN A 171 4.43 10.22 11.58
C ASN A 171 5.06 11.60 11.35
N LYS A 172 5.94 12.06 12.25
CA LYS A 172 6.68 13.31 12.07
C LYS A 172 7.63 13.25 10.87
N GLN A 173 8.32 12.12 10.68
CA GLN A 173 9.21 11.93 9.52
C GLN A 173 8.42 11.89 8.22
N LEU A 174 7.29 11.18 8.17
CA LEU A 174 6.45 11.07 6.98
C LEU A 174 5.77 12.39 6.61
N ASN A 175 5.51 13.27 7.58
CA ASN A 175 4.90 14.59 7.35
C ASN A 175 5.90 15.68 6.95
N ASP A 176 7.20 15.45 7.13
CA ASP A 176 8.25 16.39 6.75
C ASP A 176 8.50 16.33 5.24
N LYS A 177 7.92 17.28 4.51
CA LYS A 177 7.96 17.34 3.04
C LYS A 177 9.38 17.47 2.50
N GLU A 178 10.25 18.22 3.18
CA GLU A 178 11.64 18.39 2.76
C GLU A 178 12.43 17.09 2.92
N ARG A 179 12.20 16.37 4.03
CA ARG A 179 12.81 15.05 4.24
C ARG A 179 12.35 14.01 3.23
N VAL A 180 11.05 13.99 2.93
CA VAL A 180 10.49 13.06 1.94
C VAL A 180 11.04 13.35 0.54
N ALA A 181 11.14 14.62 0.16
CA ALA A 181 11.75 15.04 -1.10
C ALA A 181 13.22 14.60 -1.18
N ALA A 182 14.02 14.86 -0.14
CA ALA A 182 15.43 14.44 -0.09
C ALA A 182 15.59 12.90 -0.13
N ALA A 183 14.67 12.15 0.50
CA ALA A 183 14.66 10.69 0.44
C ALA A 183 14.37 10.18 -0.99
N CYS A 184 13.53 10.89 -1.75
CA CYS A 184 13.24 10.58 -3.14
C CYS A 184 14.38 10.94 -4.11
N GLU A 185 15.36 11.75 -3.70
CA GLU A 185 16.57 12.03 -4.49
C GLU A 185 17.69 11.00 -4.23
N ASN A 186 17.55 10.18 -3.18
CA ASN A 186 18.50 9.13 -2.86
C ASN A 186 18.27 7.89 -3.75
N GLU A 187 19.20 7.61 -4.65
CA GLU A 187 19.14 6.48 -5.58
C GLU A 187 18.96 5.13 -4.88
N GLN A 188 19.59 4.92 -3.71
CA GLN A 188 19.48 3.65 -2.99
C GLN A 188 18.05 3.44 -2.48
N LEU A 189 17.45 4.47 -1.91
CA LEU A 189 16.06 4.41 -1.44
C LEU A 189 15.10 4.24 -2.62
N LEU A 190 15.29 5.00 -3.69
CA LEU A 190 14.50 4.86 -4.91
C LEU A 190 14.53 3.45 -5.48
N ASN A 191 15.70 2.80 -5.50
CA ASN A 191 15.82 1.42 -5.98
C ASN A 191 14.99 0.45 -5.14
N VAL A 192 15.01 0.60 -3.82
CA VAL A 192 14.18 -0.23 -2.92
C VAL A 192 12.69 0.06 -3.14
N LEU A 193 12.30 1.34 -3.21
CA LEU A 193 10.91 1.74 -3.49
C LEU A 193 10.41 1.18 -4.82
N ASN A 194 11.21 1.26 -5.88
CA ASN A 194 10.88 0.70 -7.18
C ASN A 194 10.77 -0.83 -7.14
N SER A 195 11.60 -1.51 -6.34
CA SER A 195 11.48 -2.95 -6.12
C SER A 195 10.16 -3.31 -5.43
N MET A 196 9.77 -2.56 -4.39
CA MET A 196 8.48 -2.73 -3.70
C MET A 196 7.29 -2.51 -4.65
N MET A 197 7.42 -1.56 -5.58
CA MET A 197 6.40 -1.23 -6.57
C MET A 197 6.49 -2.04 -7.87
N SER A 198 7.39 -3.01 -8.00
CA SER A 198 7.65 -3.73 -9.26
C SER A 198 6.45 -4.49 -9.83
N THR A 199 5.54 -4.92 -8.96
CA THR A 199 4.28 -5.61 -9.30
C THR A 199 3.09 -4.67 -9.49
N CYS A 200 3.28 -3.38 -9.25
CA CYS A 200 2.25 -2.36 -9.39
C CYS A 200 2.16 -1.90 -10.86
N ILE A 201 1.48 -2.70 -11.69
CA ILE A 201 1.07 -2.33 -13.06
C ILE A 201 -0.21 -1.51 -13.00
#